data_AF-A0A1A7NSQ8-F1
#
_entry.id   AF-A0A1A7NSQ8-F1
#
_cell.length_a   1.000
_cell.length_b   1.000
_cell.length_c   1.000
_cell.angle_alpha   90.00
_cell.angle_beta   90.00
_cell.angle_gamma   90.00
#
_symmetry.space_group_name_H-M   'P 1'
#
loop_
_entity.id
_entity.type
_entity.pdbx_description
1 polymer ?
#
loop_
_entity_poly.entity_id
_entity_poly.type
_entity_poly.pdbx_seq_one_letter_code
_entity_poly.pdbx_strand_id
1 'polypeptide(L)'
;MKKLVKKGSCIVLIVIAICWFLMHSLTIYPSPQTTLITTATKVEAAVLSQDDKNAIACYRPNLATKDITQNHLRLLVWNLHKGLDKGWQQALTNYSELADFVLLQEATSEQQLPTLLPNLSNQLFATPFAYRGVHSGVALLTKFTPQSYCSASVDEPWIRFPKASVSTLYPLANGQSLLVISAHLINFELIPDAYQQQLQQLSQQVKWHTGPVILGGDFNAWSEERTKLLRDMAQQLGLVEVKFEPDYRVRFNQHPLDYVFVRGMNVIQAKTEENKASDHNPLLLELSFQ
;
A
#
# COMPACT_ATOMS: atom_id res chain seq x y z
N MET A 1 33.03 -24.10 35.39
CA MET A 1 33.10 -22.79 34.71
C MET A 1 33.53 -22.86 33.24
N LYS A 2 34.68 -23.48 32.85
CA LYS A 2 35.13 -23.55 31.44
C LYS A 2 34.13 -24.18 30.43
N LYS A 3 33.35 -25.20 30.83
CA LYS A 3 32.31 -25.82 29.96
C LYS A 3 31.07 -24.94 29.74
N LEU A 4 30.72 -24.06 30.68
CA LEU A 4 29.57 -23.15 30.54
C LEU A 4 29.90 -22.00 29.57
N VAL A 5 31.11 -21.45 29.65
CA VAL A 5 31.61 -20.40 28.75
C VAL A 5 31.70 -20.89 27.30
N LYS A 6 32.13 -22.15 27.09
CA LYS A 6 32.19 -22.77 25.74
C LYS A 6 30.80 -22.99 25.11
N LYS A 7 29.78 -23.33 25.91
CA LYS A 7 28.39 -23.47 25.44
C LYS A 7 27.77 -22.10 25.13
N GLY A 8 28.00 -21.09 25.96
CA GLY A 8 27.55 -19.72 25.70
C GLY A 8 28.16 -19.14 24.41
N SER A 9 29.46 -19.36 24.19
CA SER A 9 30.14 -18.90 22.98
C SER A 9 29.65 -19.60 21.70
N CYS A 10 29.25 -20.87 21.78
CA CYS A 10 28.70 -21.61 20.65
C CYS A 10 27.28 -21.12 20.28
N ILE A 11 26.44 -20.83 21.28
CA ILE A 11 25.11 -20.24 21.07
C ILE A 11 25.24 -18.85 20.42
N VAL A 12 26.16 -18.02 20.89
CA VAL A 12 26.41 -16.70 20.30
C VAL A 12 26.83 -16.81 18.84
N LEU A 13 27.72 -17.75 18.49
CA LEU A 13 28.14 -17.97 17.10
C LEU A 13 27.00 -18.48 16.22
N ILE A 14 26.12 -19.34 16.74
CA ILE A 14 24.92 -19.80 16.01
C ILE A 14 23.96 -18.63 15.77
N VAL A 15 23.71 -17.80 16.77
CA VAL A 15 22.87 -16.60 16.62
C VAL A 15 23.48 -15.64 15.60
N ILE A 16 24.79 -15.39 15.65
CA ILE A 16 25.48 -14.56 14.65
C ILE A 16 25.36 -15.16 13.25
N ALA A 17 25.55 -16.47 13.10
CA ALA A 17 25.44 -17.14 11.81
C ALA A 17 24.00 -17.10 11.25
N ILE A 18 22.99 -17.27 12.11
CA ILE A 18 21.57 -17.14 11.75
C ILE A 18 21.25 -15.69 11.35
N CYS A 19 21.66 -14.71 12.16
CA CYS A 19 21.48 -13.30 11.83
C CYS A 19 22.19 -12.93 10.52
N TRP A 20 23.42 -13.40 10.30
CA TRP A 20 24.15 -13.19 9.07
C TRP A 20 23.45 -13.82 7.87
N PHE A 21 22.98 -15.06 7.99
CA PHE A 21 22.24 -15.76 6.95
C PHE A 21 20.92 -15.06 6.58
N LEU A 22 20.16 -14.61 7.60
CA LEU A 22 18.92 -13.87 7.41
C LEU A 22 19.18 -12.50 6.75
N MET A 23 20.21 -11.78 7.19
CA MET A 23 20.57 -10.48 6.64
C MET A 23 21.14 -10.56 5.22
N HIS A 24 21.92 -11.60 4.89
CA HIS A 24 22.49 -11.75 3.56
C HIS A 24 21.42 -11.95 2.46
N SER A 25 20.24 -12.42 2.87
CA SER A 25 19.10 -12.62 1.98
C SER A 25 18.21 -11.38 1.83
N LEU A 26 18.42 -10.33 2.62
CA LEU A 26 17.59 -9.13 2.67
C LEU A 26 18.25 -7.97 1.91
N THR A 27 17.55 -7.44 0.91
CA THR A 27 17.92 -6.20 0.22
C THR A 27 16.90 -5.12 0.58
N ILE A 28 17.36 -4.00 1.12
CA ILE A 28 16.54 -2.82 1.41
C ILE A 28 16.91 -1.75 0.39
N TYR A 29 15.90 -1.13 -0.23
CA TYR A 29 16.11 -0.06 -1.19
C TYR A 29 15.98 1.31 -0.49
N PRO A 30 16.92 2.25 -0.70
CA PRO A 30 16.84 3.60 -0.12
C PRO A 30 15.59 4.38 -0.55
N SER A 31 15.06 4.07 -1.73
CA SER A 31 13.75 4.52 -2.20
C SER A 31 13.05 3.33 -2.84
N PRO A 32 11.71 3.26 -2.83
CA PRO A 32 11.00 2.10 -3.34
C PRO A 32 11.32 1.87 -4.81
N GLN A 33 11.64 0.63 -5.17
CA GLN A 33 11.69 0.24 -6.57
C GLN A 33 10.27 0.35 -7.15
N THR A 34 10.09 1.33 -8.03
CA THR A 34 8.77 1.67 -8.57
C THR A 34 8.67 1.18 -9.99
N THR A 35 7.72 0.29 -10.26
CA THR A 35 7.55 -0.32 -11.58
C THR A 35 6.09 -0.23 -12.01
N LEU A 36 5.84 0.42 -13.13
CA LEU A 36 4.56 0.37 -13.83
C LEU A 36 4.62 -0.75 -14.88
N ILE A 37 3.63 -1.64 -14.85
CA ILE A 37 3.40 -2.67 -15.86
C ILE A 37 2.07 -2.35 -16.53
N THR A 38 2.08 -2.24 -17.86
CA THR A 38 0.86 -2.11 -18.66
C THR A 38 0.74 -3.33 -19.58
N THR A 39 -0.38 -4.06 -19.50
CA THR A 39 -0.66 -5.25 -20.32
C THR A 39 0.51 -6.26 -20.31
N ALA A 40 0.99 -6.58 -19.10
CA ALA A 40 2.14 -7.48 -18.85
C ALA A 40 3.50 -7.00 -19.38
N THR A 41 3.63 -5.73 -19.81
CA THR A 41 4.89 -5.14 -20.24
C THR A 41 5.31 -3.99 -19.33
N LYS A 42 6.60 -3.92 -18.99
CA LYS A 42 7.14 -2.81 -18.19
C LYS A 42 7.09 -1.51 -19.01
N VAL A 43 6.64 -0.45 -18.37
CA VAL A 43 6.52 0.88 -18.98
C VAL A 43 7.70 1.74 -18.57
N GLU A 44 8.34 2.38 -19.54
CA GLU A 44 9.34 3.39 -19.27
C GLU A 44 8.69 4.68 -18.76
N ALA A 45 9.35 5.34 -17.82
CA ALA A 45 8.85 6.58 -17.24
C ALA A 45 9.99 7.55 -17.00
N ALA A 46 9.72 8.82 -17.27
CA ALA A 46 10.64 9.91 -16.94
C ALA A 46 10.50 10.27 -15.46
N VAL A 47 11.62 10.57 -14.80
CA VAL A 47 11.62 11.10 -13.43
C VAL A 47 11.05 12.52 -13.47
N LEU A 48 10.04 12.80 -12.64
CA LEU A 48 9.46 14.13 -12.47
C LEU A 48 10.11 14.89 -11.32
N SER A 49 10.30 14.20 -10.19
CA SER A 49 10.92 14.76 -9.00
C SER A 49 11.43 13.64 -8.11
N GLN A 50 12.44 13.96 -7.30
CA GLN A 50 13.01 13.07 -6.31
C GLN A 50 13.33 13.88 -5.05
N ASP A 51 12.80 13.44 -3.92
CA ASP A 51 13.06 13.98 -2.60
C ASP A 51 13.71 12.87 -1.76
N ASP A 52 15.04 12.80 -1.83
CA ASP A 52 15.83 11.78 -1.14
C ASP A 52 15.68 11.89 0.39
N LYS A 53 15.43 13.09 0.91
CA LYS A 53 15.27 13.31 2.36
C LYS A 53 14.02 12.61 2.88
N ASN A 54 12.93 12.68 2.11
CA ASN A 54 11.68 12.02 2.45
C ASN A 54 11.47 10.69 1.72
N ALA A 55 12.48 10.18 0.99
CA ALA A 55 12.41 8.97 0.18
C ALA A 55 11.19 8.93 -0.76
N ILE A 56 10.84 10.07 -1.37
CA ILE A 56 9.73 10.19 -2.34
C ILE A 56 10.30 10.30 -3.75
N ALA A 57 9.80 9.48 -4.67
CA ALA A 57 10.14 9.59 -6.09
C ALA A 57 8.86 9.62 -6.94
N CYS A 58 8.80 10.55 -7.90
CA CYS A 58 7.67 10.73 -8.80
C CYS A 58 8.08 10.59 -10.25
N TYR A 59 7.17 10.06 -11.07
CA TYR A 59 7.43 9.67 -12.45
C TYR A 59 6.25 10.02 -13.36
N ARG A 60 6.56 10.22 -14.64
CA ARG A 60 5.59 10.34 -15.73
C ARG A 60 5.77 9.17 -16.69
N PRO A 61 4.79 8.27 -16.84
CA PRO A 61 4.90 7.17 -17.78
C PRO A 61 4.89 7.69 -19.23
N ASN A 62 5.61 7.00 -20.10
CA ASN A 62 5.58 7.24 -21.54
C ASN A 62 4.34 6.57 -22.17
N LEU A 63 3.15 6.98 -21.73
CA LEU A 63 1.87 6.46 -22.19
C LEU A 63 0.88 7.60 -22.41
N ALA A 64 0.01 7.43 -23.42
CA ALA A 64 -1.13 8.31 -23.60
C ALA A 64 -2.14 8.08 -22.47
N THR A 65 -2.42 9.13 -21.71
CA THR A 65 -3.44 9.13 -20.66
C THR A 65 -4.78 9.57 -21.23
N LYS A 66 -5.87 8.95 -20.77
CA LYS A 66 -7.24 9.36 -21.09
C LYS A 66 -7.95 9.74 -19.80
N ASP A 67 -8.89 10.67 -19.93
CA ASP A 67 -9.73 11.08 -18.81
C ASP A 67 -10.62 9.92 -18.35
N ILE A 68 -10.81 9.83 -17.04
CA ILE A 68 -11.87 8.99 -16.47
C ILE A 68 -13.21 9.67 -16.77
N THR A 69 -14.08 8.96 -17.49
CA THR A 69 -15.42 9.42 -17.85
C THR A 69 -16.53 8.75 -17.06
N GLN A 70 -16.19 7.79 -16.20
CA GLN A 70 -17.13 7.05 -15.37
C GLN A 70 -17.50 7.88 -14.15
N ASN A 71 -18.79 7.97 -13.83
CA ASN A 71 -19.27 8.69 -12.65
C ASN A 71 -19.15 7.86 -11.37
N HIS A 72 -19.07 6.54 -11.51
CA HIS A 72 -18.96 5.58 -10.42
C HIS A 72 -17.63 4.85 -10.50
N LEU A 73 -17.04 4.57 -9.34
CA LEU A 73 -15.81 3.82 -9.20
C LEU A 73 -16.00 2.70 -8.17
N ARG A 74 -15.56 1.50 -8.52
CA ARG A 74 -15.48 0.34 -7.63
C ARG A 74 -14.06 0.15 -7.15
N LEU A 75 -13.90 0.03 -5.84
CA LEU A 75 -12.62 -0.03 -5.16
C LEU A 75 -12.54 -1.28 -4.29
N LEU A 76 -11.46 -2.03 -4.46
CA LEU A 76 -11.01 -3.07 -3.53
C LEU A 76 -9.76 -2.56 -2.81
N VAL A 77 -9.74 -2.67 -1.48
CA VAL A 77 -8.54 -2.49 -0.67
C VAL A 77 -8.31 -3.75 0.14
N TRP A 78 -7.12 -4.34 0.05
CA TRP A 78 -6.85 -5.61 0.73
C TRP A 78 -5.36 -5.87 0.97
N ASN A 79 -4.99 -6.11 2.23
CA ASN A 79 -3.72 -6.74 2.56
C ASN A 79 -3.79 -8.24 2.22
N LEU A 80 -2.90 -8.72 1.34
CA LEU A 80 -2.90 -10.09 0.82
C LEU A 80 -2.10 -11.08 1.67
N HIS A 81 -1.47 -10.63 2.76
CA HIS A 81 -0.62 -11.48 3.59
C HIS A 81 0.42 -12.26 2.76
N LYS A 82 1.03 -11.57 1.78
CA LYS A 82 2.02 -12.13 0.83
C LYS A 82 1.52 -13.29 -0.02
N GLY A 83 0.20 -13.54 -0.08
CA GLY A 83 -0.38 -14.67 -0.79
C GLY A 83 -0.04 -16.02 -0.13
N LEU A 84 0.12 -16.04 1.19
CA LEU A 84 0.44 -17.27 1.93
C LEU A 84 -0.80 -18.12 2.24
N ASP A 85 -1.98 -17.53 2.24
CA ASP A 85 -3.22 -18.18 2.64
C ASP A 85 -3.91 -18.95 1.51
N LYS A 86 -4.50 -20.10 1.83
CA LYS A 86 -5.13 -20.96 0.84
C LYS A 86 -6.31 -20.25 0.17
N GLY A 87 -6.29 -20.21 -1.17
CA GLY A 87 -7.40 -19.69 -1.98
C GLY A 87 -7.33 -18.19 -2.28
N TRP A 88 -6.24 -17.51 -1.89
CA TRP A 88 -6.02 -16.08 -2.15
C TRP A 88 -6.19 -15.70 -3.63
N GLN A 89 -5.71 -16.52 -4.58
CA GLN A 89 -5.84 -16.20 -6.01
C GLN A 89 -7.31 -16.12 -6.42
N GLN A 90 -8.10 -17.14 -6.06
CA GLN A 90 -9.51 -17.21 -6.44
C GLN A 90 -10.31 -16.08 -5.80
N ALA A 91 -10.06 -15.82 -4.51
CA ALA A 91 -10.71 -14.73 -3.79
C ALA A 91 -10.36 -13.37 -4.42
N LEU A 92 -9.08 -13.12 -4.71
CA LEU A 92 -8.63 -11.88 -5.33
C LEU A 92 -9.26 -11.68 -6.71
N THR A 93 -9.28 -12.72 -7.56
CA THR A 93 -9.93 -12.67 -8.87
C THR A 93 -11.42 -12.36 -8.76
N ASN A 94 -12.13 -13.00 -7.82
CA ASN A 94 -13.56 -12.77 -7.61
C ASN A 94 -13.82 -11.33 -7.13
N TYR A 95 -13.10 -10.85 -6.12
CA TYR A 95 -13.27 -9.49 -5.60
C TYR A 95 -12.87 -8.40 -6.59
N SER A 96 -11.95 -8.72 -7.51
CA SER A 96 -11.44 -7.76 -8.50
C SER A 96 -12.22 -7.77 -9.82
N GLU A 97 -13.15 -8.71 -10.04
CA GLU A 97 -13.80 -8.93 -11.34
C GLU A 97 -14.40 -7.64 -11.93
N LEU A 98 -15.01 -6.83 -11.07
CA LEU A 98 -15.67 -5.58 -11.46
C LEU A 98 -14.99 -4.34 -10.85
N ALA A 99 -13.80 -4.49 -10.26
CA ALA A 99 -13.10 -3.38 -9.64
C ALA A 99 -12.49 -2.45 -10.70
N ASP A 100 -12.51 -1.15 -10.42
CA ASP A 100 -11.83 -0.14 -11.22
C ASP A 100 -10.45 0.17 -10.67
N PHE A 101 -10.33 0.06 -9.34
CA PHE A 101 -9.10 0.18 -8.58
C PHE A 101 -8.99 -0.98 -7.58
N VAL A 102 -7.80 -1.56 -7.49
CA VAL A 102 -7.43 -2.57 -6.51
C VAL A 102 -6.14 -2.14 -5.82
N LEU A 103 -6.23 -1.86 -4.52
CA LEU A 103 -5.13 -1.40 -3.67
C LEU A 103 -4.67 -2.54 -2.78
N LEU A 104 -3.45 -3.03 -3.00
CA LEU A 104 -2.94 -4.21 -2.32
C LEU A 104 -1.76 -3.88 -1.43
N GLN A 105 -1.78 -4.43 -0.22
CA GLN A 105 -0.65 -4.41 0.71
C GLN A 105 -0.10 -5.82 0.85
N GLU A 106 1.19 -5.92 1.18
CA GLU A 106 1.93 -7.18 1.16
C GLU A 106 1.86 -7.88 -0.20
N ALA A 107 1.89 -7.09 -1.27
CA ALA A 107 1.99 -7.61 -2.63
C ALA A 107 3.43 -8.05 -2.90
N THR A 108 3.60 -9.21 -3.54
CA THR A 108 4.91 -9.79 -3.85
C THR A 108 5.08 -10.12 -5.32
N SER A 109 6.33 -10.20 -5.77
CA SER A 109 6.65 -10.60 -7.16
C SER A 109 6.22 -12.05 -7.49
N GLU A 110 6.06 -12.92 -6.49
CA GLU A 110 5.64 -14.32 -6.69
C GLU A 110 4.15 -14.47 -7.00
N GLN A 111 3.33 -13.48 -6.62
CA GLN A 111 1.88 -13.51 -6.87
C GLN A 111 1.52 -13.38 -8.36
N GLN A 112 2.46 -12.94 -9.21
CA GLN A 112 2.25 -12.79 -10.66
C GLN A 112 0.95 -12.03 -11.03
N LEU A 113 0.67 -10.93 -10.31
CA LEU A 113 -0.54 -10.14 -10.48
C LEU A 113 -0.83 -9.69 -11.93
N PRO A 114 0.17 -9.39 -12.79
CA PRO A 114 -0.07 -9.08 -14.21
C PRO A 114 -0.76 -10.22 -14.97
N THR A 115 -0.45 -11.46 -14.61
CA THR A 115 -1.06 -12.66 -15.20
C THR A 115 -2.41 -12.98 -14.55
N LEU A 116 -2.53 -12.77 -13.25
CA LEU A 116 -3.73 -13.11 -12.48
C LEU A 116 -4.90 -12.14 -12.76
N LEU A 117 -4.62 -10.84 -12.90
CA LEU A 117 -5.61 -9.78 -13.07
C LEU A 117 -5.37 -8.96 -14.36
N PRO A 118 -5.41 -9.58 -15.55
CA PRO A 118 -5.07 -8.91 -16.81
C PRO A 118 -6.04 -7.79 -17.18
N ASN A 119 -7.29 -7.83 -16.68
CA ASN A 119 -8.31 -6.79 -16.90
C ASN A 119 -7.92 -5.46 -16.27
N LEU A 120 -7.14 -5.49 -15.19
CA LEU A 120 -6.52 -4.31 -14.59
C LEU A 120 -5.18 -4.09 -15.26
N SER A 121 -5.26 -3.57 -16.47
CA SER A 121 -4.15 -3.53 -17.41
C SER A 121 -2.97 -2.70 -16.91
N ASN A 122 -3.17 -1.70 -16.04
CA ASN A 122 -2.13 -0.87 -15.47
C ASN A 122 -1.89 -1.27 -14.00
N GLN A 123 -0.69 -1.76 -13.71
CA GLN A 123 -0.32 -2.29 -12.40
C GLN A 123 0.97 -1.62 -11.93
N LEU A 124 0.86 -0.84 -10.87
CA LEU A 124 1.95 -0.09 -10.29
C LEU A 124 2.39 -0.73 -8.99
N PHE A 125 3.69 -1.00 -8.88
CA PHE A 125 4.30 -1.62 -7.70
C PHE A 125 5.31 -0.65 -7.09
N ALA A 126 5.26 -0.51 -5.76
CA ALA A 126 6.31 0.16 -4.98
C ALA A 126 6.89 -0.85 -4.00
N THR A 127 8.11 -1.31 -4.27
CA THR A 127 8.78 -2.37 -3.50
C THR A 127 9.95 -1.79 -2.71
N PRO A 128 9.80 -1.56 -1.39
CA PRO A 128 10.87 -1.03 -0.53
C PRO A 128 11.96 -2.06 -0.19
N PHE A 129 11.69 -3.35 -0.33
CA PHE A 129 12.67 -4.39 -0.05
C PHE A 129 12.45 -5.65 -0.90
N ALA A 130 13.46 -6.51 -0.92
CA ALA A 130 13.39 -7.87 -1.43
C ALA A 130 14.03 -8.85 -0.43
N TYR A 131 13.39 -10.00 -0.22
CA TYR A 131 13.94 -11.09 0.58
C TYR A 131 14.09 -12.32 -0.30
N ARG A 132 15.32 -12.85 -0.41
CA ARG A 132 15.68 -13.98 -1.29
C ARG A 132 15.24 -13.76 -2.76
N GLY A 133 15.32 -12.52 -3.23
CA GLY A 133 14.89 -12.14 -4.58
C GLY A 133 13.38 -11.94 -4.74
N VAL A 134 12.58 -12.19 -3.71
CA VAL A 134 11.15 -11.90 -3.71
C VAL A 134 10.95 -10.45 -3.29
N HIS A 135 10.51 -9.62 -4.23
CA HIS A 135 10.19 -8.22 -3.96
C HIS A 135 8.85 -8.13 -3.25
N SER A 136 8.74 -7.29 -2.22
CA SER A 136 7.52 -7.14 -1.42
C SER A 136 7.23 -5.66 -1.17
N GLY A 137 5.96 -5.28 -1.17
CA GLY A 137 5.54 -3.90 -0.93
C GLY A 137 4.05 -3.66 -1.09
N VAL A 138 3.71 -2.57 -1.78
CA VAL A 138 2.32 -2.21 -2.11
C VAL A 138 2.12 -2.22 -3.63
N ALA A 139 0.88 -2.50 -4.04
CA ALA A 139 0.47 -2.42 -5.43
C ALA A 139 -0.82 -1.60 -5.58
N LEU A 140 -0.94 -0.95 -6.73
CA LEU A 140 -2.15 -0.29 -7.19
C LEU A 140 -2.43 -0.76 -8.62
N LEU A 141 -3.53 -1.47 -8.79
CA LEU A 141 -3.96 -2.03 -10.07
C LEU A 141 -5.22 -1.33 -10.53
N THR A 142 -5.28 -0.99 -11.81
CA THR A 142 -6.42 -0.28 -12.39
C THR A 142 -6.51 -0.50 -13.89
N LYS A 143 -7.69 -0.28 -14.45
CA LYS A 143 -7.90 -0.17 -15.90
C LYS A 143 -7.50 1.18 -16.49
N PHE A 144 -7.23 2.20 -15.66
CA PHE A 144 -6.89 3.56 -16.12
C PHE A 144 -5.39 3.79 -16.22
N THR A 145 -4.96 4.48 -17.27
CA THR A 145 -3.56 4.91 -17.41
C THR A 145 -3.30 6.13 -16.52
N PRO A 146 -2.31 6.11 -15.62
CA PRO A 146 -2.01 7.27 -14.78
C PRO A 146 -1.27 8.36 -15.58
N GLN A 147 -1.58 9.63 -15.32
CA GLN A 147 -0.84 10.78 -15.83
C GLN A 147 0.55 10.89 -15.19
N SER A 148 0.61 10.56 -13.90
CA SER A 148 1.83 10.52 -13.10
C SER A 148 1.63 9.61 -11.90
N TYR A 149 2.73 9.16 -11.32
CA TYR A 149 2.69 8.39 -10.10
C TYR A 149 3.91 8.66 -9.23
N CYS A 150 3.78 8.43 -7.93
CA CYS A 150 4.86 8.55 -6.97
C CYS A 150 4.87 7.35 -6.03
N SER A 151 6.01 7.08 -5.42
CA SER A 151 6.14 6.14 -4.31
C SER A 151 6.91 6.79 -3.17
N ALA A 152 6.68 6.29 -1.96
CA ALA A 152 7.42 6.67 -0.76
C ALA A 152 7.73 5.44 0.10
N SER A 153 8.80 5.47 0.87
CA SER A 153 9.07 4.48 1.93
C SER A 153 9.59 5.11 3.22
N VAL A 154 9.37 4.39 4.32
CA VAL A 154 10.02 4.64 5.61
C VAL A 154 10.46 3.30 6.19
N ASP A 155 11.67 3.26 6.70
CA ASP A 155 12.24 2.08 7.37
C ASP A 155 11.47 1.77 8.66
N GLU A 156 11.13 0.50 8.87
CA GLU A 156 10.57 0.07 10.14
C GLU A 156 11.63 0.04 11.24
N PRO A 157 11.36 0.66 12.40
CA PRO A 157 12.15 0.44 13.60
C PRO A 157 12.23 -1.06 13.93
N TRP A 158 13.37 -1.50 14.47
CA TRP A 158 13.62 -2.86 14.99
C TRP A 158 13.71 -4.00 13.95
N ILE A 159 12.75 -4.12 13.03
CA ILE A 159 12.64 -5.25 12.10
C ILE A 159 13.19 -4.90 10.70
N ARG A 160 13.46 -3.62 10.42
CA ARG A 160 14.10 -3.09 9.20
C ARG A 160 13.39 -3.45 7.88
N PHE A 161 12.15 -3.92 7.89
CA PHE A 161 11.38 -4.10 6.66
C PHE A 161 10.65 -2.80 6.37
N PRO A 162 11.12 -1.95 5.43
CA PRO A 162 10.49 -0.67 5.20
C PRO A 162 9.08 -0.87 4.67
N LYS A 163 8.22 0.06 5.03
CA LYS A 163 6.84 0.11 4.55
C LYS A 163 6.73 1.22 3.50
N ALA A 164 5.80 1.05 2.57
CA ALA A 164 5.71 1.91 1.40
C ALA A 164 4.28 2.36 1.12
N SER A 165 4.18 3.45 0.38
CA SER A 165 2.96 3.91 -0.25
C SER A 165 3.19 4.17 -1.74
N VAL A 166 2.11 4.17 -2.49
CA VAL A 166 2.09 4.55 -3.90
C VAL A 166 0.88 5.43 -4.18
N SER A 167 1.10 6.50 -4.95
CA SER A 167 0.06 7.44 -5.35
C SER A 167 0.02 7.60 -6.86
N THR A 168 -1.17 7.63 -7.44
CA THR A 168 -1.39 7.82 -8.88
C THR A 168 -2.37 8.96 -9.13
N LEU A 169 -2.12 9.71 -10.20
CA LEU A 169 -2.97 10.83 -10.63
C LEU A 169 -3.66 10.49 -11.95
N TYR A 170 -4.98 10.66 -12.01
CA TYR A 170 -5.78 10.42 -13.20
C TYR A 170 -6.57 11.67 -13.57
N PRO A 171 -6.53 12.15 -14.82
CA PRO A 171 -7.35 13.27 -15.23
C PRO A 171 -8.83 12.88 -15.30
N LEU A 172 -9.70 13.83 -15.02
CA LEU A 172 -11.15 13.72 -15.07
C LEU A 172 -11.69 14.61 -16.19
N ALA A 173 -12.81 14.22 -16.79
CA ALA A 173 -13.41 14.95 -17.91
C ALA A 173 -13.82 16.41 -17.58
N ASN A 174 -13.95 16.75 -16.30
CA ASN A 174 -14.27 18.10 -15.82
C ASN A 174 -13.03 19.00 -15.64
N GLY A 175 -11.83 18.53 -16.05
CA GLY A 175 -10.56 19.26 -15.92
C GLY A 175 -9.88 19.15 -14.57
N GLN A 176 -10.49 18.47 -13.59
CA GLN A 176 -9.82 18.09 -12.34
C GLN A 176 -9.02 16.79 -12.53
N SER A 177 -8.40 16.32 -11.45
CA SER A 177 -7.79 14.99 -11.40
C SER A 177 -8.18 14.25 -10.12
N LEU A 178 -8.26 12.92 -10.21
CA LEU A 178 -8.40 12.01 -9.09
C LEU A 178 -7.01 11.57 -8.62
N LEU A 179 -6.75 11.70 -7.32
CA LEU A 179 -5.57 11.15 -6.66
C LEU A 179 -5.96 9.86 -5.94
N VAL A 180 -5.32 8.74 -6.27
CA VAL A 180 -5.54 7.45 -5.61
C VAL A 180 -4.25 7.02 -4.92
N ILE A 181 -4.34 6.64 -3.64
CA ILE A 181 -3.18 6.26 -2.83
C ILE A 181 -3.44 4.91 -2.17
N SER A 182 -2.52 3.97 -2.39
CA SER A 182 -2.41 2.72 -1.62
C SER A 182 -1.28 2.87 -0.60
N ALA A 183 -1.59 2.68 0.68
CA ALA A 183 -0.62 2.84 1.77
C ALA A 183 -0.52 1.55 2.62
N HIS A 184 0.69 1.23 3.04
CA HIS A 184 0.93 0.26 4.11
C HIS A 184 1.83 0.95 5.13
N LEU A 185 1.36 1.13 6.36
CA LEU A 185 2.10 1.87 7.38
C LEU A 185 2.92 0.97 8.31
N ILE A 186 3.88 1.58 9.01
CA ILE A 186 4.73 0.97 10.04
C ILE A 186 3.88 0.15 11.02
N ASN A 187 4.22 -1.12 11.19
CA ASN A 187 3.53 -1.97 12.16
C ASN A 187 4.17 -1.84 13.56
N PHE A 188 5.48 -2.09 13.69
CA PHE A 188 6.13 -2.26 14.99
C PHE A 188 7.03 -1.10 15.41
N GLU A 189 6.61 -0.34 16.41
CA GLU A 189 7.46 0.61 17.13
C GLU A 189 6.91 0.89 18.55
N LEU A 190 7.74 1.43 19.44
CA LEU A 190 7.34 1.77 20.81
C LEU A 190 6.74 3.18 20.92
N ILE A 191 7.31 4.14 20.18
CA ILE A 191 6.88 5.54 20.08
C ILE A 191 6.65 5.80 18.59
N PRO A 192 5.50 6.39 18.19
CA PRO A 192 5.07 6.43 16.79
C PRO A 192 5.79 7.46 15.90
N ASP A 193 7.10 7.64 16.05
CA ASP A 193 7.86 8.65 15.30
C ASP A 193 7.96 8.28 13.80
N ALA A 194 8.24 7.02 13.47
CA ALA A 194 8.32 6.58 12.08
C ALA A 194 6.93 6.55 11.42
N TYR A 195 5.90 6.22 12.20
CA TYR A 195 4.51 6.31 11.78
C TYR A 195 4.07 7.76 11.49
N GLN A 196 4.41 8.71 12.38
CA GLN A 196 4.16 10.13 12.13
C GLN A 196 4.90 10.62 10.88
N GLN A 197 6.14 10.20 10.66
CA GLN A 197 6.88 10.51 9.44
C GLN A 197 6.16 10.01 8.19
N GLN A 198 5.63 8.78 8.20
CA GLN A 198 4.84 8.26 7.07
C GLN A 198 3.55 9.05 6.84
N LEU A 199 2.82 9.41 7.90
CA LEU A 199 1.64 10.27 7.77
C LEU A 199 2.00 11.64 7.19
N GLN A 200 3.16 12.20 7.54
CA GLN A 200 3.65 13.45 6.96
C GLN A 200 3.99 13.31 5.47
N GLN A 201 4.61 12.20 5.05
CA GLN A 201 4.85 11.92 3.62
C GLN A 201 3.52 11.83 2.84
N LEU A 202 2.54 11.09 3.36
CA LEU A 202 1.20 11.01 2.77
C LEU A 202 0.55 12.39 2.70
N SER A 203 0.70 13.20 3.75
CA SER A 203 0.18 14.57 3.77
C SER A 203 0.81 15.43 2.68
N GLN A 204 2.11 15.32 2.43
CA GLN A 204 2.78 16.07 1.37
C GLN A 204 2.27 15.70 -0.03
N GLN A 205 1.91 14.43 -0.25
CA GLN A 205 1.33 13.95 -1.51
C GLN A 205 -0.10 14.48 -1.74
N VAL A 206 -0.88 14.69 -0.67
CA VAL A 206 -2.29 15.13 -0.77
C VAL A 206 -2.45 16.65 -0.69
N LYS A 207 -1.61 17.35 0.08
CA LYS A 207 -1.80 18.76 0.47
C LYS A 207 -1.98 19.73 -0.70
N TRP A 208 -1.28 19.48 -1.81
CA TRP A 208 -1.33 20.36 -3.00
C TRP A 208 -2.35 19.91 -4.04
N HIS A 209 -2.94 18.73 -3.87
CA HIS A 209 -4.00 18.24 -4.73
C HIS A 209 -5.32 18.85 -4.27
N THR A 210 -6.10 19.40 -5.19
CA THR A 210 -7.40 20.05 -4.89
C THR A 210 -8.60 19.23 -5.36
N GLY A 211 -8.39 18.26 -6.24
CA GLY A 211 -9.43 17.40 -6.76
C GLY A 211 -9.82 16.26 -5.80
N PRO A 212 -10.66 15.33 -6.30
CA PRO A 212 -11.04 14.13 -5.56
C PRO A 212 -9.85 13.29 -5.11
N VAL A 213 -9.97 12.66 -3.95
CA VAL A 213 -8.96 11.79 -3.35
C VAL A 213 -9.59 10.49 -2.88
N ILE A 214 -8.89 9.38 -3.14
CA ILE A 214 -9.09 8.09 -2.50
C ILE A 214 -7.77 7.71 -1.83
N LEU A 215 -7.76 7.56 -0.51
CA LEU A 215 -6.63 7.09 0.27
C LEU A 215 -7.05 5.82 1.01
N GLY A 216 -6.42 4.69 0.71
CA GLY A 216 -6.77 3.42 1.35
C GLY A 216 -5.58 2.50 1.58
N GLY A 217 -5.74 1.58 2.53
CA GLY A 217 -4.78 0.51 2.77
C GLY A 217 -4.74 0.06 4.22
N ASP A 218 -3.65 -0.62 4.58
CA ASP A 218 -3.35 -1.08 5.93
C ASP A 218 -2.57 0.00 6.67
N PHE A 219 -3.27 0.70 7.57
CA PHE A 219 -2.67 1.79 8.33
C PHE A 219 -2.06 1.32 9.63
N ASN A 220 -2.13 0.02 10.00
CA ASN A 220 -1.64 -0.49 11.28
C ASN A 220 -1.97 0.43 12.48
N ALA A 221 -3.17 1.04 12.49
CA ALA A 221 -3.57 2.02 13.49
C ALA A 221 -4.08 1.36 14.78
N TRP A 222 -3.35 0.35 15.27
CA TRP A 222 -3.77 -0.59 16.30
C TRP A 222 -3.84 -0.01 17.74
N SER A 223 -3.61 1.28 17.91
CA SER A 223 -3.68 1.99 19.20
C SER A 223 -4.45 3.30 19.08
N GLU A 224 -4.92 3.81 20.22
CA GLU A 224 -5.60 5.11 20.31
C GLU A 224 -4.72 6.25 19.78
N GLU A 225 -3.43 6.26 20.16
CA GLU A 225 -2.48 7.28 19.71
C GLU A 225 -2.32 7.28 18.19
N ARG A 226 -2.13 6.11 17.57
CA ARG A 226 -2.01 5.98 16.11
C ARG A 226 -3.31 6.34 15.40
N THR A 227 -4.44 5.89 15.92
CA THR A 227 -5.76 6.22 15.40
C THR A 227 -6.00 7.73 15.44
N LYS A 228 -5.61 8.40 16.53
CA LYS A 228 -5.71 9.84 16.67
C LYS A 228 -4.85 10.56 15.63
N LEU A 229 -3.57 10.18 15.50
CA LEU A 229 -2.65 10.77 14.51
C LEU A 229 -3.19 10.62 13.07
N LEU A 230 -3.69 9.44 12.74
CA LEU A 230 -4.29 9.15 11.44
C LEU A 230 -5.52 10.04 11.16
N ARG A 231 -6.44 10.15 12.13
CA ARG A 231 -7.65 10.96 12.01
C ARG A 231 -7.36 12.45 11.97
N ASP A 232 -6.40 12.93 12.76
CA ASP A 232 -5.95 14.32 12.72
C ASP A 232 -5.38 14.67 11.34
N MET A 233 -4.54 13.79 10.77
CA MET A 233 -4.02 13.94 9.40
C MET A 233 -5.15 13.99 8.38
N ALA A 234 -6.10 13.04 8.45
CA ALA A 234 -7.24 13.00 7.54
C ALA A 234 -8.07 14.30 7.62
N GLN A 235 -8.37 14.77 8.84
CA GLN A 235 -9.10 16.01 9.07
C GLN A 235 -8.37 17.23 8.49
N GLN A 236 -7.05 17.36 8.71
CA GLN A 236 -6.25 18.45 8.16
C GLN A 236 -6.25 18.50 6.62
N LEU A 237 -6.36 17.34 5.98
CA LEU A 237 -6.41 17.21 4.52
C LEU A 237 -7.83 17.29 3.94
N GLY A 238 -8.85 17.47 4.79
CA GLY A 238 -10.26 17.46 4.38
C GLY A 238 -10.74 16.10 3.89
N LEU A 239 -10.10 15.02 4.36
CA LEU A 239 -10.48 13.65 4.06
C LEU A 239 -11.52 13.16 5.08
N VAL A 240 -12.50 12.40 4.59
CA VAL A 240 -13.57 11.80 5.38
C VAL A 240 -13.33 10.30 5.49
N GLU A 241 -13.30 9.77 6.71
CA GLU A 241 -13.20 8.32 6.97
C GLU A 241 -14.46 7.61 6.46
N VAL A 242 -14.28 6.56 5.66
CA VAL A 242 -15.38 5.72 5.19
C VAL A 242 -15.84 4.78 6.32
N LYS A 243 -17.16 4.72 6.53
CA LYS A 243 -17.79 3.74 7.42
C LYS A 243 -18.23 2.53 6.60
N PHE A 244 -18.05 1.34 7.15
CA PHE A 244 -18.40 0.07 6.52
C PHE A 244 -19.63 -0.54 7.18
N GLU A 245 -20.49 -1.16 6.38
CA GLU A 245 -21.65 -1.92 6.87
C GLU A 245 -21.91 -3.11 5.92
N PRO A 246 -21.70 -4.36 6.35
CA PRO A 246 -21.12 -4.75 7.64
C PRO A 246 -19.61 -4.41 7.76
N ASP A 247 -19.14 -4.25 9.01
CA ASP A 247 -17.74 -3.96 9.36
C ASP A 247 -17.08 -5.14 10.12
N TYR A 248 -16.46 -6.02 9.34
CA TYR A 248 -15.61 -7.13 9.74
C TYR A 248 -14.12 -6.80 9.61
N ARG A 249 -13.72 -5.52 9.59
CA ARG A 249 -12.29 -5.20 9.56
C ARG A 249 -11.56 -5.86 10.72
N VAL A 250 -10.37 -6.35 10.45
CA VAL A 250 -9.50 -6.90 11.48
C VAL A 250 -9.14 -5.79 12.46
N ARG A 251 -9.23 -6.12 13.75
CA ARG A 251 -9.01 -5.19 14.84
C ARG A 251 -7.93 -5.71 15.77
N PHE A 252 -7.04 -4.82 16.16
CA PHE A 252 -6.14 -5.04 17.28
C PHE A 252 -6.47 -4.03 18.37
N ASN A 253 -6.63 -4.52 19.61
CA ASN A 253 -7.09 -3.70 20.73
C ASN A 253 -8.34 -2.84 20.39
N GLN A 254 -9.31 -3.42 19.68
CA GLN A 254 -10.54 -2.78 19.18
C GLN A 254 -10.37 -1.75 18.05
N HIS A 255 -9.13 -1.38 17.68
CA HIS A 255 -8.85 -0.47 16.58
C HIS A 255 -8.74 -1.22 15.25
N PRO A 256 -9.44 -0.78 14.19
CA PRO A 256 -9.27 -1.39 12.88
C PRO A 256 -7.87 -1.10 12.34
N LEU A 257 -7.34 -2.02 11.53
CA LEU A 257 -6.04 -1.86 10.88
C LEU A 257 -6.18 -1.17 9.52
N ASP A 258 -7.20 -1.57 8.75
CA ASP A 258 -7.46 -1.09 7.39
C ASP A 258 -8.45 0.08 7.38
N TYR A 259 -8.16 1.10 6.56
CA TYR A 259 -9.01 2.28 6.40
C TYR A 259 -9.12 2.69 4.94
N VAL A 260 -10.23 3.36 4.64
CA VAL A 260 -10.37 4.17 3.43
C VAL A 260 -10.84 5.56 3.84
N PHE A 261 -10.21 6.57 3.25
CA PHE A 261 -10.58 7.97 3.37
C PHE A 261 -10.84 8.54 1.98
N VAL A 262 -11.83 9.42 1.88
CA VAL A 262 -12.20 10.06 0.60
C VAL A 262 -12.39 11.56 0.74
N ARG A 263 -12.19 12.30 -0.35
CA ARG A 263 -12.53 13.73 -0.48
C ARG A 263 -13.09 13.99 -1.86
N GLY A 264 -14.14 14.79 -1.99
CA GLY A 264 -14.79 15.06 -3.29
C GLY A 264 -15.52 13.85 -3.88
N MET A 265 -15.91 12.89 -3.03
CA MET A 265 -16.57 11.64 -3.42
C MET A 265 -17.71 11.31 -2.46
N ASN A 266 -18.80 10.74 -2.98
CA ASN A 266 -19.87 10.14 -2.21
C ASN A 266 -19.64 8.63 -2.06
N VAL A 267 -19.85 8.10 -0.86
CA VAL A 267 -19.84 6.65 -0.60
C VAL A 267 -21.23 6.11 -0.88
N ILE A 268 -21.38 5.34 -1.96
CA ILE A 268 -22.65 4.69 -2.33
C ILE A 268 -22.83 3.42 -1.53
N GLN A 269 -21.77 2.61 -1.48
CA GLN A 269 -21.70 1.40 -0.69
C GLN A 269 -20.28 1.24 -0.15
N ALA A 270 -20.17 0.78 1.09
CA ALA A 270 -18.91 0.36 1.68
C ALA A 270 -19.20 -0.80 2.63
N LYS A 271 -18.59 -1.95 2.35
CA LYS A 271 -18.72 -3.15 3.17
C LYS A 271 -17.38 -3.85 3.28
N THR A 272 -17.31 -4.78 4.23
CA THR A 272 -16.23 -5.75 4.32
C THR A 272 -16.81 -7.15 4.32
N GLU A 273 -16.01 -8.13 3.93
CA GLU A 273 -16.42 -9.53 3.91
C GLU A 273 -15.42 -10.39 4.67
N GLU A 274 -15.91 -11.27 5.54
CA GLU A 274 -15.06 -12.26 6.19
C GLU A 274 -14.54 -13.27 5.16
N ASN A 275 -13.24 -13.58 5.24
CA ASN A 275 -12.63 -14.59 4.38
C ASN A 275 -11.51 -15.34 5.12
N LYS A 276 -10.98 -16.39 4.49
CA LYS A 276 -9.81 -17.17 4.99
C LYS A 276 -8.64 -17.15 4.00
N ALA A 277 -8.71 -16.26 3.02
CA ALA A 277 -7.82 -16.13 1.90
C ALA A 277 -6.76 -15.04 2.13
N SER A 278 -6.81 -14.39 3.30
CA SER A 278 -5.80 -13.52 3.92
C SER A 278 -6.09 -13.48 5.43
N ASP A 279 -5.13 -13.04 6.23
CA ASP A 279 -5.36 -12.68 7.64
C ASP A 279 -6.07 -11.33 7.80
N HIS A 280 -6.27 -10.58 6.71
CA HIS A 280 -7.11 -9.39 6.63
C HIS A 280 -8.39 -9.62 5.80
N ASN A 281 -9.44 -8.84 6.12
CA ASN A 281 -10.69 -8.83 5.36
C ASN A 281 -10.67 -7.74 4.27
N PRO A 282 -11.15 -8.01 3.03
CA PRO A 282 -11.20 -7.03 1.97
C PRO A 282 -12.21 -5.93 2.29
N LEU A 283 -11.86 -4.69 1.91
CA LEU A 283 -12.73 -3.54 1.94
C LEU A 283 -13.24 -3.31 0.51
N LEU A 284 -14.56 -3.39 0.34
CA LEU A 284 -15.25 -3.29 -0.94
C LEU A 284 -16.10 -2.01 -0.94
N LEU A 285 -15.85 -1.12 -1.91
CA LEU A 285 -16.52 0.16 -1.98
C LEU A 285 -17.05 0.45 -3.37
N GLU A 286 -18.20 1.13 -3.41
CA GLU A 286 -18.69 1.86 -4.57
C GLU A 286 -18.76 3.35 -4.23
N LEU A 287 -18.11 4.15 -5.06
CA LEU A 287 -17.97 5.59 -4.90
C LEU A 287 -18.54 6.30 -6.12
N SER A 288 -19.03 7.53 -5.94
CA SER A 288 -19.29 8.46 -7.05
C SER A 288 -18.62 9.80 -6.81
N PHE A 289 -18.31 10.51 -7.89
CA PHE A 289 -17.83 11.89 -7.79
C PHE A 289 -18.93 12.82 -7.25
N GLN A 290 -18.54 13.85 -6.50
CA GLN A 290 -19.45 14.91 -6.00
C GLN A 290 -19.74 15.98 -7.04
#